data_AF-A0A1G2WJF2-F1
#
_entry.id   AF-A0A1G2WJF2-F1
#
_cell.length_a   1.000
_cell.length_b   1.000
_cell.length_c   1.000
_cell.angle_alpha   90.00
_cell.angle_beta   90.00
_cell.angle_gamma   90.00
#
_symmetry.space_group_name_H-M   'P 1'
#
loop_
_entity.id
_entity.type
_entity.pdbx_description
1 polymer ?
#
loop_
_entity_poly.entity_id
_entity_poly.type
_entity_poly.pdbx_seq_one_letter_code
_entity_poly.pdbx_strand_id
1 'polypeptide(L)'
;MRKFYQEEWFGIKFKSFVKLDSSRVADKSFYDKFYDEFYKRCKSYEELPESWQDSKKAVADLILGQTFPDGKILSIGCGSGYVEYLLRKEGILPLLNLRWKRQDS
;
A
#
# COMPACT_ATOMS: atom_id res chain seq x y z
N MET A 1 19.76 -20.58 9.51
CA MET A 1 18.84 -19.65 8.80
C MET A 1 19.18 -18.23 9.25
N ARG A 2 19.57 -17.33 8.33
CA ARG A 2 19.84 -15.92 8.69
C ARG A 2 18.51 -15.16 8.72
N LYS A 3 18.23 -14.43 9.81
CA LYS A 3 17.06 -13.58 9.89
C LYS A 3 17.28 -12.35 8.99
N PHE A 4 16.41 -12.16 8.00
CA PHE A 4 16.41 -10.98 7.15
C PHE A 4 15.42 -9.97 7.73
N TYR A 5 15.91 -8.80 8.13
CA TYR A 5 15.09 -7.73 8.69
C TYR A 5 15.08 -6.56 7.71
N GLN A 6 13.88 -6.11 7.34
CA GLN A 6 13.72 -4.86 6.62
C GLN A 6 13.84 -3.70 7.62
N GLU A 7 14.71 -2.74 7.34
CA GLU A 7 14.90 -1.55 8.19
C GLU A 7 14.41 -0.25 7.52
N GLU A 8 14.02 -0.31 6.25
CA GLU A 8 13.50 0.83 5.50
C GLU A 8 12.46 0.40 4.46
N TRP A 9 11.59 1.33 4.08
CA TRP A 9 10.70 1.15 2.94
C TRP A 9 10.43 2.50 2.26
N PHE A 10 10.50 2.55 0.93
CA PHE A 10 10.41 3.79 0.14
C PHE A 10 11.36 4.91 0.61
N GLY A 11 12.56 4.53 1.05
CA GLY A 11 13.56 5.47 1.60
C GLY A 11 13.24 6.02 2.99
N ILE A 12 12.18 5.52 3.65
CA ILE A 12 11.84 5.86 5.03
C ILE A 12 12.51 4.84 5.94
N LYS A 13 13.52 5.29 6.69
CA LYS A 13 14.22 4.47 7.68
C LYS A 13 13.34 4.29 8.90
N PHE A 14 13.04 3.06 9.30
CA PHE A 14 12.11 2.81 10.41
C PHE A 14 12.57 3.41 11.74
N LYS A 15 13.89 3.44 11.97
CA LYS A 15 14.52 4.07 13.15
C LYS A 15 14.19 5.57 13.29
N SER A 16 13.68 6.25 12.25
CA SER A 16 13.35 7.68 12.32
C SER A 16 12.03 7.97 13.05
N PHE A 17 11.13 6.98 13.17
CA PHE A 17 9.81 7.18 13.79
C PHE A 17 9.46 6.15 14.88
N VAL A 18 10.26 5.08 15.01
CA VAL A 18 10.04 4.06 16.05
C VAL A 18 11.37 3.44 16.50
N LYS A 19 11.42 2.99 17.75
CA LYS A 19 12.52 2.15 18.24
C LYS A 19 12.32 0.73 17.73
N LEU A 20 13.29 0.22 16.95
CA LEU A 20 13.23 -1.13 16.42
C LEU A 20 13.55 -2.19 17.49
N ASP A 21 12.87 -3.33 17.39
CA ASP A 21 13.07 -4.50 18.23
C ASP A 21 13.01 -5.77 17.37
N SER A 22 14.14 -6.46 17.23
CA SER A 22 14.29 -7.67 16.41
C SER A 22 13.51 -8.90 16.94
N SER A 23 12.97 -8.81 18.17
CA SER A 23 12.15 -9.83 18.82
C SER A 23 10.64 -9.59 18.66
N ARG A 24 10.25 -8.42 18.14
CA ARG A 24 8.85 -8.02 17.98
C ARG A 24 8.51 -7.75 16.52
N VAL A 25 7.35 -8.23 16.09
CA VAL A 25 6.80 -7.92 14.76
C VAL A 25 6.18 -6.52 14.76
N ALA A 26 6.05 -5.93 13.58
CA ALA A 26 5.37 -4.65 13.39
C ALA A 26 3.91 -4.75 13.85
N ASP A 27 3.52 -3.83 14.74
CA ASP A 27 2.16 -3.73 15.27
C ASP A 27 1.39 -2.57 14.62
N LYS A 28 0.14 -2.37 15.06
CA LYS A 28 -0.70 -1.27 14.57
C LYS A 28 -0.02 0.09 14.73
N SER A 29 0.66 0.34 15.86
CA SER A 29 1.31 1.63 16.12
C SER A 29 2.47 1.88 15.16
N PHE A 30 3.22 0.83 14.81
CA PHE A 30 4.23 0.90 13.76
C PHE A 30 3.61 1.34 12.43
N TYR A 31 2.55 0.66 11.98
CA TYR A 31 1.94 0.96 10.68
C TYR A 31 1.30 2.34 10.64
N ASP A 32 0.64 2.77 11.71
CA ASP A 32 0.07 4.13 11.81
C ASP A 32 1.18 5.18 11.58
N LYS A 33 2.29 5.08 12.30
CA LYS A 33 3.42 6.01 12.16
C LYS A 33 4.13 5.91 10.81
N PHE A 34 4.28 4.68 10.29
CA PHE A 34 4.88 4.47 8.98
C PHE A 34 4.07 5.18 7.90
N TYR A 35 2.74 5.01 7.90
CA TYR A 35 1.88 5.63 6.91
C TYR A 35 1.82 7.15 7.07
N ASP A 36 1.92 7.68 8.29
CA ASP A 36 2.06 9.13 8.50
C ASP A 36 3.31 9.68 7.78
N GLU A 37 4.47 9.02 7.94
CA GLU A 37 5.69 9.40 7.24
C GLU A 37 5.61 9.18 5.72
N PHE A 38 5.01 8.07 5.31
CA PHE A 38 4.81 7.73 3.89
C PHE A 38 3.98 8.78 3.17
N TYR A 39 2.85 9.21 3.75
CA TYR A 39 1.98 10.20 3.14
C TYR A 39 2.51 11.64 3.25
N LYS A 40 3.46 11.93 4.15
CA LYS A 40 4.23 13.19 4.10
C LYS A 40 5.13 13.26 2.87
N ARG A 41 5.71 12.11 2.47
CA ARG A 41 6.69 12.02 1.37
C ARG A 41 6.05 11.84 0.00
N CYS A 42 4.99 11.03 -0.08
CA CYS A 42 4.26 10.76 -1.32
C CYS A 42 2.84 11.32 -1.21
N LYS A 43 2.56 12.39 -1.95
CA LYS A 43 1.25 13.06 -1.96
C LYS A 43 0.29 12.44 -2.97
N SER A 44 0.78 11.70 -3.94
CA SER A 44 -0.03 10.93 -4.87
C SER A 44 0.70 9.65 -5.28
N TYR A 45 -0.02 8.74 -5.95
CA TYR A 45 0.59 7.48 -6.39
C TYR A 45 1.58 7.67 -7.54
N GLU A 46 1.43 8.73 -8.32
CA GLU A 46 2.33 9.09 -9.42
C GLU A 46 3.73 9.47 -8.94
N GLU A 47 3.86 9.87 -7.67
CA GLU A 47 5.16 10.16 -7.03
C GLU A 47 5.91 8.90 -6.57
N LEU A 48 5.30 7.72 -6.70
CA LEU A 48 5.97 6.46 -6.38
C LEU A 48 6.95 6.05 -7.49
N PRO A 49 7.99 5.25 -7.20
CA PRO A 49 8.90 4.78 -8.23
C PRO A 49 8.17 4.07 -9.36
N GLU A 50 8.45 4.44 -10.61
CA GLU A 50 7.79 3.91 -11.81
C GLU A 50 7.83 2.37 -11.87
N SER A 51 9.01 1.78 -11.65
CA SER A 51 9.17 0.32 -11.58
C SER A 51 8.27 -0.36 -10.53
N TRP A 52 7.99 0.32 -9.41
CA TRP A 52 7.05 -0.18 -8.42
C TRP A 52 5.61 -0.05 -8.92
N GLN A 53 5.25 1.09 -9.53
CA GLN A 53 3.93 1.29 -10.13
C GLN A 53 3.65 0.24 -11.20
N ASP A 54 4.58 0.00 -12.12
CA ASP A 54 4.48 -1.02 -13.17
C ASP A 54 4.27 -2.42 -12.59
N SER A 55 5.04 -2.77 -11.56
CA SER A 55 4.89 -4.06 -10.88
C SER A 55 3.49 -4.25 -10.28
N LYS A 56 2.87 -3.17 -9.77
CA LYS A 56 1.53 -3.21 -9.21
C LYS A 56 0.45 -3.16 -10.27
N LYS A 57 0.70 -2.48 -11.39
CA LYS A 57 -0.17 -2.50 -12.55
C LYS A 57 -0.27 -3.89 -13.14
N ALA A 58 0.85 -4.59 -13.34
CA ALA A 58 0.84 -5.98 -13.79
C ALA A 58 0.01 -6.91 -12.88
N VAL A 59 0.04 -6.66 -11.57
CA VAL A 59 -0.81 -7.39 -10.61
C VAL A 59 -2.29 -7.02 -10.77
N ALA A 60 -2.61 -5.74 -10.94
CA ALA A 60 -3.97 -5.29 -11.19
C ALA A 60 -4.51 -5.91 -12.48
N ASP A 61 -3.77 -5.85 -13.59
CA ASP A 61 -4.12 -6.43 -14.89
C ASP A 61 -4.39 -7.94 -14.78
N LEU A 62 -3.55 -8.66 -14.00
CA LEU A 62 -3.75 -10.09 -13.74
C LEU A 62 -5.06 -10.36 -13.00
N ILE A 63 -5.37 -9.56 -11.98
CA ILE A 63 -6.63 -9.68 -11.23
C ILE A 63 -7.81 -9.39 -12.15
N LEU A 64 -7.77 -8.30 -12.92
CA LEU A 64 -8.82 -7.93 -13.88
C LEU A 64 -9.09 -9.05 -14.89
N GLY A 65 -8.03 -9.67 -15.41
CA GLY A 65 -8.12 -10.79 -16.35
C GLY A 65 -8.70 -12.09 -15.76
N GLN A 66 -8.75 -12.22 -14.43
CA GLN A 66 -9.30 -13.38 -13.72
C GLN A 66 -10.69 -13.11 -13.12
N THR A 67 -11.09 -11.84 -13.03
CA THR A 67 -12.37 -11.45 -12.44
C THR A 67 -13.49 -11.45 -13.46
N PHE A 68 -14.69 -11.83 -13.01
CA PHE A 68 -15.91 -11.74 -13.80
C PHE A 68 -16.52 -10.33 -13.69
N PRO A 69 -17.32 -9.87 -14.67
CA PRO A 69 -17.89 -8.52 -14.70
C PRO A 69 -18.65 -8.09 -13.43
N ASP A 70 -19.24 -9.03 -12.69
CA ASP A 70 -19.98 -8.77 -11.43
C ASP A 70 -19.26 -9.31 -10.18
N GLY A 71 -17.96 -9.62 -10.31
CA GLY A 71 -17.15 -10.17 -9.23
C GLY A 71 -16.93 -9.19 -8.08
N LYS A 72 -16.99 -9.69 -6.85
CA LYS A 72 -16.59 -8.93 -5.65
C LYS A 72 -15.17 -9.31 -5.26
N ILE A 73 -14.32 -8.32 -5.05
CA ILE A 73 -12.93 -8.52 -4.63
C ILE A 73 -12.82 -8.20 -3.13
N LEU A 74 -12.33 -9.16 -2.34
CA LEU A 74 -11.94 -8.94 -0.96
C LEU A 74 -10.44 -8.63 -0.93
N SER A 75 -10.08 -7.41 -0.56
CA SER A 75 -8.68 -7.02 -0.37
C SER A 75 -8.29 -6.97 1.11
N ILE A 76 -7.28 -7.76 1.49
CA ILE A 76 -6.76 -7.87 2.85
C ILE A 76 -5.27 -7.54 2.81
N GLY A 77 -4.82 -6.68 3.74
CA GLY A 77 -3.42 -6.30 3.80
C GLY A 77 -2.94 -5.46 2.60
N CYS A 78 -3.84 -4.70 1.98
CA CYS A 78 -3.59 -3.89 0.77
C CYS A 78 -2.54 -2.79 0.90
N GLY A 79 -2.09 -2.51 2.12
CA GLY A 79 -1.06 -1.53 2.40
C GLY A 79 -1.47 -0.13 1.95
N SER A 80 -0.75 0.41 0.95
CA SER A 80 -1.01 1.77 0.44
C SER A 80 -2.31 1.89 -0.35
N GLY A 81 -2.90 0.79 -0.82
CA GLY A 81 -4.17 0.82 -1.56
C GLY A 81 -4.04 1.06 -3.06
N TYR A 82 -2.82 0.99 -3.63
CA TYR A 82 -2.58 1.34 -5.03
C TYR A 82 -3.20 0.35 -6.03
N VAL A 83 -3.16 -0.95 -5.75
CA VAL A 83 -3.78 -1.96 -6.62
C VAL A 83 -5.29 -1.75 -6.65
N GLU A 84 -5.92 -1.50 -5.50
CA GLU A 84 -7.33 -1.21 -5.38
C GLU A 84 -7.71 0.09 -6.09
N TYR A 85 -6.82 1.09 -6.08
CA TYR A 85 -6.98 2.31 -6.86
C TYR A 85 -7.02 2.00 -8.36
N LEU A 86 -6.13 1.17 -8.88
CA LEU A 86 -6.13 0.75 -10.29
C LEU A 86 -7.39 -0.04 -10.64
N LEU A 87 -7.76 -1.04 -9.83
CA LEU A 87 -8.97 -1.86 -10.05
C LEU A 87 -10.26 -1.01 -10.06
N ARG A 88 -10.32 0.05 -9.26
CA ARG A 88 -11.43 1.02 -9.28
C ARG A 88 -11.41 1.90 -10.53
N LYS A 89 -10.24 2.37 -10.94
CA LYS A 89 -10.07 3.24 -12.12
C LYS A 89 -10.50 2.54 -13.41
N GLU A 90 -10.26 1.23 -13.50
CA GLU A 90 -10.61 0.41 -14.67
C GLU A 90 -12.03 -0.18 -14.63
N GLY A 91 -12.82 0.15 -13.59
CA GLY A 91 -14.28 -0.02 -13.63
C GLY A 91 -14.87 -1.29 -12.97
N ILE A 92 -14.09 -2.08 -12.22
CA ILE A 92 -14.58 -3.36 -11.65
C ILE A 92 -15.19 -3.22 -10.24
N LEU A 93 -15.03 -2.09 -9.54
CA LEU A 93 -15.56 -1.94 -8.17
C LEU A 93 -16.45 -0.69 -8.01
N PRO A 94 -17.74 -0.85 -7.60
CA PRO A 94 -18.51 0.27 -7.09
C PRO A 94 -17.79 0.83 -5.85
N LEU A 95 -17.73 2.17 -5.76
CA LEU A 95 -16.99 2.93 -4.74
C LEU A 95 -17.41 2.58 -3.30
N LEU A 96 -16.82 1.54 -2.70
CA LEU A 96 -16.79 1.37 -1.25
C LEU A 96 -15.41 1.78 -0.72
N ASN A 97 -15.42 2.95 -0.07
CA ASN A 97 -14.28 3.61 0.55
C ASN A 97 -13.60 2.70 1.59
N LEU A 98 -12.39 2.22 1.27
CA LEU A 98 -11.39 1.87 2.27
C LEU A 98 -10.07 2.57 1.92
N ARG A 99 -9.96 3.76 2.54
CA ARG A 99 -8.78 4.56 2.87
C ARG A 99 -7.84 5.00 1.73
N TRP A 100 -8.29 6.02 1.00
CA TRP A 100 -7.53 7.26 0.81
C TRP A 100 -8.51 8.45 0.95
N LYS A 101 -8.71 8.91 2.18
CA LYS A 101 -9.21 10.25 2.47
C LYS A 101 -8.11 10.96 3.26
N ARG A 102 -7.35 11.83 2.60
CA ARG A 102 -7.06 13.11 3.23
C ARG A 102 -8.36 13.89 3.08
N GLN A 103 -9.06 14.14 4.18
CA GLN A 103 -9.96 15.29 4.21
C GLN A 103 -9.04 16.49 4.06
N ASP A 104 -9.15 17.17 2.92
CA ASP A 104 -8.58 18.49 2.76
C ASP A 104 -9.12 19.37 3.91
N SER A 105 -8.20 20.13 4.48
CA SER A 105 -8.44 21.08 5.56
C SER A 105 -9.31 22.24 5.07
#